data_AF-A0A0B0ECM1-F1
#
_entry.id   AF-A0A0B0ECM1-F1
#
_cell.length_a   1.000
_cell.length_b   1.000
_cell.length_c   1.000
_cell.angle_alpha   90.00
_cell.angle_beta   90.00
_cell.angle_gamma   90.00
#
_symmetry.space_group_name_H-M   'P 1'
#
loop_
_entity.id
_entity.type
_entity.pdbx_description
1 polymer ?
#
loop_
_entity_poly.entity_id
_entity_poly.type
_entity_poly.pdbx_seq_one_letter_code
_entity_poly.pdbx_strand_id
1 'polypeptide(L)'
;MKKRLLYILVVSFVLLSVRVIQSAEESTQRITLRSSYRNLSVSEVQSMPNIYIRKFDEWGFYGHSTIIHNYEKKSIKGGNVVIDHTTGLMWLQSGSKEYMQWNAANGWVRNLNALKYAGYNDWRLPTIEEAASLLEPGKTNALHIDPIFDKEQWGIWSGDKRGGSIWSVYFSLGNVRWRYKNRYVRPVRSLN
;
A
#
# COMPACT_ATOMS: atom_id res chain seq x y z
N MET A 1 46.75 34.70 -15.26
CA MET A 1 45.51 34.80 -14.44
C MET A 1 44.26 34.13 -15.04
N LYS A 2 44.07 34.10 -16.38
CA LYS A 2 42.84 33.54 -17.01
C LYS A 2 42.59 32.03 -16.81
N LYS A 3 43.62 31.17 -16.75
CA LYS A 3 43.45 29.71 -16.58
C LYS A 3 42.89 29.30 -15.19
N ARG A 4 43.21 30.05 -14.13
CA ARG A 4 42.65 29.78 -12.78
C ARG A 4 41.17 30.15 -12.69
N LEU A 5 40.74 31.23 -13.34
CA LEU A 5 39.32 31.64 -13.36
C LEU A 5 38.43 30.59 -14.04
N LEU A 6 38.88 30.02 -15.16
CA LEU A 6 38.14 28.99 -15.89
C LEU A 6 37.98 27.71 -15.05
N TYR A 7 39.02 27.31 -14.32
CA TYR A 7 38.97 26.12 -13.46
C TYR A 7 38.00 26.31 -12.29
N ILE A 8 37.98 27.50 -11.68
CA ILE A 8 37.05 27.86 -10.60
C ILE A 8 35.59 27.84 -11.09
N LEU A 9 35.33 28.37 -12.29
CA LEU A 9 33.99 28.35 -12.89
C LEU A 9 33.49 26.94 -13.20
N VAL A 10 34.34 26.06 -13.73
CA VAL A 10 33.98 24.66 -14.03
C VAL A 10 33.70 23.88 -12.75
N VAL A 11 34.55 24.01 -11.72
CA VAL A 11 34.33 23.34 -10.42
C VAL A 11 33.06 23.86 -9.74
N SER A 12 32.78 25.16 -9.81
CA SER A 12 31.54 25.74 -9.27
C SER A 12 30.30 25.24 -10.00
N PHE A 13 30.35 25.08 -11.32
CA PHE A 13 29.22 24.57 -12.11
C PHE A 13 28.94 23.10 -11.82
N VAL A 14 29.97 22.27 -11.64
CA VAL A 14 29.84 20.87 -11.22
C VAL A 14 29.28 20.76 -9.81
N LEU A 15 29.71 21.62 -8.87
CA LEU A 15 29.15 21.64 -7.52
C LEU A 15 27.70 22.12 -7.49
N LEU A 16 27.34 23.09 -8.34
CA LEU A 16 25.97 23.55 -8.53
C LEU A 16 25.09 22.44 -9.12
N SER A 17 25.56 21.72 -10.15
CA SER A 17 24.78 20.63 -10.75
C SER A 17 24.61 19.45 -9.79
N VAL A 18 25.64 19.08 -9.03
CA VAL A 18 25.54 18.05 -7.98
C VAL A 18 24.53 18.46 -6.91
N ARG A 19 24.57 19.70 -6.42
CA ARG A 19 23.59 20.20 -5.44
C ARG A 19 22.16 20.23 -5.99
N VAL A 20 21.99 20.58 -7.26
CA VAL A 20 20.68 20.58 -7.92
C VAL A 20 20.13 19.15 -8.06
N ILE A 21 20.99 18.19 -8.44
CA ILE A 21 20.61 16.77 -8.53
C ILE A 21 20.26 16.21 -7.14
N GLN A 22 21.05 16.51 -6.11
CA GLN A 22 20.77 16.09 -4.73
C GLN A 22 19.47 16.72 -4.18
N SER A 23 19.18 17.99 -4.52
CA SER A 23 17.92 18.63 -4.12
C SER A 23 16.69 18.08 -4.87
N ALA A 24 16.88 17.52 -6.07
CA ALA A 24 15.82 16.87 -6.84
C ALA A 24 15.56 15.42 -6.35
N GLU A 25 16.53 14.79 -5.69
CA GLU A 25 16.40 13.47 -5.05
C GLU A 25 15.83 13.53 -3.63
N GLU A 26 15.76 14.71 -2.99
CA GLU A 26 15.27 14.88 -1.61
C GLU A 26 14.06 15.83 -1.53
N SER A 27 12.87 15.32 -1.85
CA SER A 27 11.62 15.57 -1.09
C SER A 27 10.39 14.92 -1.76
N THR A 28 10.42 13.61 -1.98
CA THR A 28 9.14 12.89 -2.14
C THR A 28 8.49 12.88 -0.76
N GLN A 29 7.61 13.86 -0.50
CA GLN A 29 6.89 13.97 0.77
C GLN A 29 6.21 12.62 1.06
N ARG A 30 6.54 12.01 2.21
CA ARG A 30 5.93 10.74 2.64
C ARG A 30 4.41 10.91 2.72
N ILE A 31 3.67 10.05 2.04
CA ILE A 31 2.21 10.05 2.06
C ILE A 31 1.76 9.30 3.31
N THR A 32 1.06 9.98 4.21
CA THR A 32 0.50 9.35 5.40
C THR A 32 -0.93 8.91 5.11
N LEU A 33 -1.16 7.60 5.13
CA LEU A 33 -2.49 7.00 5.06
C LEU A 33 -3.03 6.76 6.47
N ARG A 34 -4.36 6.77 6.62
CA ARG A 34 -4.99 6.45 7.91
C ARG A 34 -4.64 5.03 8.36
N SER A 35 -4.21 4.90 9.62
CA SER A 35 -3.81 3.64 10.24
C SER A 35 -4.79 3.08 11.28
N SER A 36 -5.87 3.79 11.61
CA SER A 36 -6.88 3.39 12.60
C SER A 36 -8.19 2.99 11.93
N TYR A 37 -8.82 1.90 12.38
CA TYR A 37 -10.09 1.42 11.81
C TYR A 37 -11.28 2.32 12.16
N ARG A 38 -12.25 2.40 11.25
CA ARG A 38 -13.48 3.18 11.37
C ARG A 38 -14.69 2.40 10.85
N ASN A 39 -15.88 2.85 11.23
CA ASN A 39 -17.14 2.50 10.58
C ASN A 39 -17.45 3.60 9.56
N LEU A 40 -17.26 3.31 8.26
CA LEU A 40 -17.29 4.29 7.18
C LEU A 40 -18.54 4.13 6.31
N SER A 41 -19.17 5.25 5.98
CA SER A 41 -20.20 5.35 4.97
C SER A 41 -19.64 5.18 3.55
N VAL A 42 -20.53 5.00 2.56
CA VAL A 42 -20.11 4.90 1.15
C VAL A 42 -19.53 6.22 0.66
N SER A 43 -20.13 7.35 1.05
CA SER A 43 -19.64 8.68 0.67
C SER A 43 -18.26 8.98 1.24
N GLU A 44 -17.98 8.59 2.49
CA GLU A 44 -16.63 8.72 3.06
C GLU A 44 -15.59 7.90 2.28
N VAL A 45 -15.92 6.66 1.91
CA VAL A 45 -15.03 5.80 1.12
C VAL A 45 -14.86 6.32 -0.31
N GLN A 46 -15.91 6.86 -0.92
CA GLN A 46 -15.88 7.49 -2.24
C GLN A 46 -15.18 8.87 -2.25
N SER A 47 -14.85 9.41 -1.08
CA SER A 47 -14.15 10.69 -0.93
C SER A 47 -12.73 10.52 -0.36
N MET A 48 -12.20 9.29 -0.31
CA MET A 48 -10.84 9.06 0.16
C MET A 48 -9.82 9.76 -0.74
N PRO A 49 -8.77 10.38 -0.15
CA PRO A 49 -7.73 11.02 -0.93
C PRO A 49 -6.91 9.99 -1.70
N ASN A 50 -6.14 10.46 -2.68
CA ASN A 50 -5.19 9.65 -3.46
C ASN A 50 -5.82 8.49 -4.26
N ILE A 51 -7.10 8.61 -4.61
CA ILE A 51 -7.82 7.62 -5.42
C ILE A 51 -8.43 8.32 -6.64
N TYR A 52 -8.21 7.74 -7.81
CA TYR A 52 -8.98 8.07 -9.01
C TYR A 52 -10.18 7.13 -9.14
N ILE A 53 -11.38 7.68 -9.09
CA ILE A 53 -12.63 6.93 -9.22
C ILE A 53 -13.16 7.05 -10.65
N ARG A 54 -13.14 5.94 -11.39
CA ARG A 54 -13.71 5.88 -12.76
C ARG A 54 -15.21 5.62 -12.78
N LYS A 55 -15.76 5.00 -11.73
CA LYS A 55 -17.19 4.72 -11.60
C LYS A 55 -17.60 4.58 -10.14
N PHE A 56 -18.60 5.37 -9.75
CA PHE A 56 -19.30 5.22 -8.47
C PHE A 56 -20.27 4.04 -8.50
N ASP A 57 -20.47 3.42 -7.34
CA ASP A 57 -21.30 2.23 -7.16
C ASP A 57 -21.96 2.29 -5.78
N GLU A 58 -23.20 1.82 -5.64
CA GLU A 58 -23.90 1.87 -4.34
C GLU A 58 -23.20 1.05 -3.24
N TRP A 59 -22.35 0.09 -3.62
CA TRP A 59 -21.57 -0.72 -2.70
C TRP A 59 -20.11 -0.24 -2.54
N GLY A 60 -19.71 0.86 -3.18
CA GLY A 60 -18.34 1.38 -3.14
C GLY A 60 -17.95 2.11 -4.42
N PHE A 61 -16.84 1.73 -5.05
CA PHE A 61 -16.42 2.34 -6.31
C PHE A 61 -15.45 1.47 -7.10
N TYR A 62 -15.35 1.72 -8.40
CA TYR A 62 -14.28 1.25 -9.27
C TYR A 62 -13.27 2.37 -9.47
N GLY A 63 -12.00 2.09 -9.19
CA GLY A 63 -10.94 3.09 -9.21
C GLY A 63 -9.57 2.47 -9.06
N HIS A 64 -8.56 3.31 -8.90
CA HIS A 64 -7.19 2.92 -8.57
C HIS A 64 -6.50 4.02 -7.76
N SER A 65 -5.37 3.68 -7.14
CA SER A 65 -4.52 4.62 -6.43
C SER A 65 -3.89 5.63 -7.39
N THR A 66 -3.71 6.87 -6.94
CA THR A 66 -2.88 7.87 -7.62
C THR A 66 -1.49 8.00 -6.99
N ILE A 67 -1.18 7.17 -5.98
CA ILE A 67 0.12 7.17 -5.32
C ILE A 67 1.15 6.50 -6.23
N ILE A 68 2.31 7.14 -6.38
CA ILE A 68 3.47 6.55 -7.02
C ILE A 68 4.27 5.82 -5.93
N HIS A 69 4.14 4.50 -5.90
CA HIS A 69 4.77 3.66 -4.89
C HIS A 69 6.25 3.43 -5.18
N ASN A 70 7.04 3.34 -4.10
CA ASN A 70 8.43 2.91 -4.16
C ASN A 70 8.57 1.61 -3.35
N TYR A 71 8.29 0.50 -4.03
CA TYR A 71 8.28 -0.82 -3.40
C TYR A 71 9.67 -1.47 -3.40
N GLU A 72 10.03 -2.05 -2.25
CA GLU A 72 11.24 -2.84 -2.07
C GLU A 72 10.86 -4.19 -1.44
N LYS A 73 11.07 -5.29 -2.17
CA LYS A 73 10.87 -6.65 -1.64
C LYS A 73 12.08 -7.07 -0.79
N LYS A 74 11.83 -7.60 0.42
CA LYS A 74 12.86 -8.16 1.30
C LYS A 74 12.47 -9.50 1.88
N SER A 75 13.47 -10.32 2.17
CA SER A 75 13.35 -11.48 3.05
C SER A 75 13.97 -11.13 4.40
N ILE A 76 13.16 -11.03 5.45
CA ILE A 76 13.58 -10.68 6.81
C ILE A 76 13.24 -11.85 7.72
N LYS A 77 14.25 -12.43 8.39
CA LYS A 77 14.07 -13.57 9.32
C LYS A 77 13.19 -14.70 8.75
N GLY A 78 13.39 -15.03 7.47
CA GLY A 78 12.64 -16.08 6.76
C GLY A 78 11.24 -15.68 6.27
N GLY A 79 10.76 -14.46 6.56
CA GLY A 79 9.51 -13.92 6.04
C GLY A 79 9.73 -13.00 4.83
N ASN A 80 8.86 -13.10 3.82
CA ASN A 80 8.90 -12.23 2.64
C ASN A 80 7.95 -11.05 2.83
N VAL A 81 8.50 -9.84 2.73
CA VAL A 81 7.79 -8.59 2.92
C VAL A 81 8.02 -7.65 1.73
N VAL A 82 7.13 -6.68 1.58
CA VAL A 82 7.26 -5.55 0.66
C VAL A 82 7.23 -4.28 1.50
N ILE A 83 8.31 -3.52 1.45
CA ILE A 83 8.41 -2.18 2.05
C ILE A 83 7.97 -1.18 1.00
N ASP A 84 7.05 -0.29 1.36
CA ASP A 84 6.67 0.85 0.53
C ASP A 84 7.24 2.12 1.15
N HIS A 85 8.30 2.64 0.54
CA HIS A 85 9.00 3.82 1.03
C HIS A 85 8.15 5.10 0.89
N THR A 86 7.19 5.14 -0.04
CA THR A 86 6.31 6.29 -0.25
C THR A 86 5.31 6.45 0.89
N THR A 87 4.74 5.35 1.37
CA THR A 87 3.71 5.37 2.44
C THR A 87 4.27 5.09 3.83
N GLY A 88 5.51 4.59 3.92
CA GLY A 88 6.08 4.13 5.19
C GLY A 88 5.38 2.88 5.72
N LEU A 89 4.82 2.06 4.83
CA LEU A 89 4.15 0.81 5.18
C LEU A 89 5.03 -0.39 4.84
N MET A 90 4.87 -1.46 5.59
CA MET A 90 5.43 -2.76 5.27
C MET A 90 4.30 -3.76 5.20
N TRP A 91 4.28 -4.53 4.11
CA TRP A 91 3.26 -5.50 3.78
C TRP A 91 3.86 -6.89 3.79
N LEU A 92 3.08 -7.92 4.12
CA LEU A 92 3.47 -9.26 3.70
C LEU A 92 3.41 -9.31 2.16
N GLN A 93 4.43 -9.90 1.54
CA GLN A 93 4.50 -9.99 0.09
C GLN A 93 3.42 -10.92 -0.48
N SER A 94 3.12 -12.00 0.25
CA SER A 94 1.96 -12.86 0.04
C SER A 94 0.98 -12.71 1.20
N GLY A 95 -0.13 -13.43 1.19
CA GLY A 95 -1.16 -13.36 2.20
C GLY A 95 -1.52 -14.73 2.77
N SER A 96 -2.76 -14.86 3.24
CA SER A 96 -3.34 -16.17 3.46
C SER A 96 -3.38 -16.98 2.16
N LYS A 97 -3.28 -18.31 2.25
CA LYS A 97 -3.46 -19.23 1.11
C LYS A 97 -4.93 -19.45 0.76
N GLU A 98 -5.83 -19.21 1.72
CA GLU A 98 -7.26 -19.39 1.56
C GLU A 98 -7.98 -18.09 1.88
N TYR A 99 -9.13 -17.88 1.24
CA TYR A 99 -10.07 -16.85 1.62
C TYR A 99 -10.88 -17.31 2.85
N MET A 100 -11.18 -16.38 3.75
CA MET A 100 -11.85 -16.68 5.00
C MET A 100 -12.82 -15.58 5.40
N GLN A 101 -13.69 -15.89 6.36
CA GLN A 101 -14.56 -14.89 6.99
C GLN A 101 -13.72 -13.88 7.78
N TRP A 102 -14.24 -12.66 7.94
CA TRP A 102 -13.50 -11.57 8.59
C TRP A 102 -13.08 -11.88 10.04
N ASN A 103 -13.90 -12.59 10.82
CA ASN A 103 -13.52 -13.02 12.16
C ASN A 103 -12.34 -14.01 12.15
N ALA A 104 -12.32 -14.94 11.20
CA ALA A 104 -11.20 -15.85 10.99
C ALA A 104 -9.95 -15.09 10.52
N ALA A 105 -10.10 -14.07 9.68
CA ALA A 105 -8.99 -13.20 9.26
C ALA A 105 -8.31 -12.49 10.46
N ASN A 106 -9.09 -11.98 11.40
CA ASN A 106 -8.56 -11.42 12.64
C ASN A 106 -7.83 -12.49 13.48
N GLY A 107 -8.35 -13.71 13.56
CA GLY A 107 -7.66 -14.85 14.17
C GLY A 107 -6.33 -15.18 13.48
N TRP A 108 -6.31 -15.17 12.15
CA TRP A 108 -5.14 -15.43 11.33
C TRP A 108 -4.03 -14.40 11.60
N VAL A 109 -4.37 -13.11 11.64
CA VAL A 109 -3.42 -12.03 11.97
C VAL A 109 -2.89 -12.17 13.40
N ARG A 110 -3.72 -12.53 14.38
CA ARG A 110 -3.26 -12.78 15.75
C ARG A 110 -2.24 -13.93 15.82
N ASN A 111 -2.48 -15.02 15.08
CA ASN A 111 -1.53 -16.12 15.00
C ASN A 111 -0.21 -15.67 14.34
N LEU A 112 -0.28 -14.93 13.23
CA LEU A 112 0.90 -14.37 12.58
C LEU A 112 1.77 -13.55 13.54
N ASN A 113 1.14 -12.73 14.39
CA ASN A 113 1.84 -11.95 15.41
C ASN A 113 2.44 -12.81 16.53
N ALA A 114 1.75 -13.86 16.97
CA ALA A 114 2.28 -14.81 17.94
C ALA A 114 3.53 -15.53 17.41
N LEU A 115 3.54 -15.87 16.12
CA LEU A 115 4.69 -16.47 15.42
C LEU A 115 5.82 -15.47 15.12
N LYS A 116 5.61 -14.17 15.38
CA LYS A 116 6.55 -13.09 15.07
C LYS A 116 7.04 -13.14 13.62
N TYR A 117 6.11 -13.25 12.66
CA TYR A 117 6.48 -13.35 11.24
C TYR A 117 7.39 -12.20 10.82
N ALA A 118 8.47 -12.55 10.11
CA ALA A 118 9.56 -11.64 9.74
C ALA A 118 10.20 -10.88 10.93
N GLY A 119 10.04 -11.38 12.15
CA GLY A 119 10.52 -10.75 13.38
C GLY A 119 9.57 -9.76 14.04
N TYR A 120 8.35 -9.58 13.51
CA TYR A 120 7.41 -8.55 13.94
C TYR A 120 6.10 -9.14 14.47
N ASN A 121 5.47 -8.45 15.41
CA ASN A 121 4.25 -8.88 16.12
C ASN A 121 3.13 -7.81 16.14
N ASP A 122 3.27 -6.78 15.31
CA ASP A 122 2.37 -5.64 15.15
C ASP A 122 1.67 -5.65 13.77
N TRP A 123 1.60 -6.81 13.12
CA TRP A 123 0.84 -6.97 11.87
C TRP A 123 -0.64 -6.77 12.13
N ARG A 124 -1.33 -6.12 11.19
CA ARG A 124 -2.77 -5.87 11.25
C ARG A 124 -3.40 -6.02 9.88
N LEU A 125 -4.72 -6.14 9.82
CA LEU A 125 -5.42 -5.89 8.56
C LEU A 125 -5.16 -4.43 8.13
N PRO A 126 -5.12 -4.14 6.82
CA PRO A 126 -5.03 -2.77 6.37
C PRO A 126 -6.32 -2.01 6.67
N THR A 127 -6.24 -0.69 6.79
CA THR A 127 -7.44 0.15 6.60
C THR A 127 -7.88 0.06 5.13
N ILE A 128 -9.11 0.44 4.81
CA ILE A 128 -9.58 0.44 3.42
C ILE A 128 -8.82 1.45 2.57
N GLU A 129 -8.29 2.51 3.17
CA GLU A 129 -7.45 3.50 2.50
C GLU A 129 -6.09 2.90 2.11
N GLU A 130 -5.42 2.23 3.04
CA GLU A 130 -4.18 1.49 2.77
C GLU A 130 -4.38 0.32 1.79
N ALA A 131 -5.50 -0.40 1.90
CA ALA A 131 -5.79 -1.48 0.96
C ALA A 131 -6.05 -0.95 -0.46
N ALA A 132 -6.79 0.17 -0.56
CA ALA A 132 -7.13 0.78 -1.83
C ALA A 132 -5.91 1.43 -2.51
N SER A 133 -4.90 1.85 -1.74
CA SER A 133 -3.66 2.37 -2.32
C SER A 133 -2.91 1.31 -3.14
N LEU A 134 -3.11 0.03 -2.89
CA LEU A 134 -2.50 -1.06 -3.68
C LEU A 134 -3.16 -1.29 -5.06
N LEU A 135 -4.27 -0.60 -5.37
CA LEU A 135 -4.95 -0.75 -6.65
C LEU A 135 -4.21 -0.04 -7.78
N GLU A 136 -3.78 -0.80 -8.78
CA GLU A 136 -3.13 -0.27 -9.99
C GLU A 136 -4.14 0.08 -11.11
N PRO A 137 -3.86 1.10 -11.96
CA PRO A 137 -4.73 1.45 -13.08
C PRO A 137 -4.87 0.33 -14.11
N GLY A 138 -3.79 -0.41 -14.34
CA GLY A 138 -3.73 -1.54 -15.27
C GLY A 138 -3.82 -2.89 -14.57
N LYS A 139 -3.96 -3.95 -15.37
CA LYS A 139 -3.84 -5.33 -14.88
C LYS A 139 -2.47 -5.90 -15.21
N THR A 140 -1.85 -6.53 -14.22
CA THR A 140 -0.72 -7.43 -14.41
C THR A 140 -1.10 -8.78 -13.81
N ASN A 141 -0.86 -9.88 -14.54
CA ASN A 141 -1.30 -11.23 -14.14
C ASN A 141 -2.79 -11.31 -13.78
N ALA A 142 -3.64 -10.64 -14.56
CA ALA A 142 -5.10 -10.52 -14.39
C ALA A 142 -5.58 -9.73 -13.15
N LEU A 143 -4.68 -9.13 -12.36
CA LEU A 143 -5.00 -8.36 -11.16
C LEU A 143 -4.55 -6.89 -11.28
N HIS A 144 -5.32 -5.98 -10.69
CA HIS A 144 -5.01 -4.55 -10.52
C HIS A 144 -4.10 -4.33 -9.30
N ILE A 145 -2.90 -4.90 -9.32
CA ILE A 145 -1.90 -4.75 -8.26
C ILE A 145 -0.49 -4.92 -8.84
N ASP A 146 0.49 -4.26 -8.24
CA ASP A 146 1.88 -4.40 -8.61
C ASP A 146 2.35 -5.88 -8.51
N PRO A 147 3.05 -6.41 -9.54
CA PRO A 147 3.51 -7.80 -9.58
C PRO A 147 4.56 -8.17 -8.53
N ILE A 148 5.08 -7.20 -7.75
CA ILE A 148 5.93 -7.48 -6.59
C ILE A 148 5.19 -8.31 -5.54
N PHE A 149 3.87 -8.14 -5.48
CA PHE A 149 2.98 -8.90 -4.63
C PHE A 149 2.59 -10.23 -5.25
N ASP A 150 2.35 -11.22 -4.38
CA ASP A 150 1.84 -12.51 -4.82
C ASP A 150 0.43 -12.40 -5.42
N LYS A 151 0.18 -13.15 -6.49
CA LYS A 151 -1.07 -13.11 -7.28
C LYS A 151 -2.22 -13.96 -6.70
N GLU A 152 -1.98 -14.75 -5.66
CA GLU A 152 -2.98 -15.62 -5.06
C GLU A 152 -4.14 -14.81 -4.45
N GLN A 153 -3.84 -13.67 -3.83
CA GLN A 153 -4.84 -12.82 -3.18
C GLN A 153 -5.52 -11.89 -4.19
N TRP A 154 -6.53 -12.40 -4.91
CA TRP A 154 -7.32 -11.60 -5.86
C TRP A 154 -8.18 -10.51 -5.19
N GLY A 155 -8.34 -10.56 -3.87
CA GLY A 155 -9.03 -9.55 -3.07
C GLY A 155 -8.86 -9.79 -1.58
N ILE A 156 -8.74 -8.70 -0.82
CA ILE A 156 -8.37 -8.73 0.61
C ILE A 156 -9.38 -8.01 1.49
N TRP A 157 -9.46 -8.47 2.74
CA TRP A 157 -10.15 -7.73 3.80
C TRP A 157 -9.40 -6.46 4.19
N SER A 158 -10.17 -5.43 4.55
CA SER A 158 -9.70 -4.37 5.44
C SER A 158 -10.18 -4.61 6.88
N GLY A 159 -9.70 -3.80 7.83
CA GLY A 159 -10.26 -3.72 9.17
C GLY A 159 -11.44 -2.74 9.31
N ASP A 160 -11.78 -1.99 8.25
CA ASP A 160 -12.87 -1.01 8.29
C ASP A 160 -14.24 -1.65 8.08
N LYS A 161 -15.23 -1.11 8.80
CA LYS A 161 -16.61 -1.59 8.79
C LYS A 161 -17.54 -0.63 8.05
N ARG A 162 -18.71 -1.14 7.68
CA ARG A 162 -19.91 -0.38 7.34
C ARG A 162 -21.12 -1.05 7.96
N GLY A 163 -21.54 -0.55 9.12
CA GLY A 163 -22.57 -1.22 9.92
C GLY A 163 -22.19 -2.67 10.21
N GLY A 164 -23.05 -3.62 9.84
CA GLY A 164 -22.80 -5.06 9.99
C GLY A 164 -21.91 -5.69 8.90
N SER A 165 -21.37 -4.91 7.96
CA SER A 165 -20.51 -5.39 6.86
C SER A 165 -19.07 -4.86 6.97
N ILE A 166 -18.18 -5.43 6.16
CA ILE A 166 -16.75 -5.09 6.14
C ILE A 166 -16.35 -4.60 4.74
N TRP A 167 -15.50 -3.57 4.70
CA TRP A 167 -14.88 -3.08 3.47
C TRP A 167 -13.77 -4.01 2.96
N SER A 168 -13.70 -4.16 1.64
CA SER A 168 -12.71 -5.01 0.97
C SER A 168 -12.27 -4.41 -0.35
N VAL A 169 -11.07 -4.78 -0.80
CA VAL A 169 -10.55 -4.48 -2.13
C VAL A 169 -10.58 -5.74 -2.98
N TYR A 170 -10.97 -5.60 -4.25
CA TYR A 170 -10.85 -6.68 -5.24
C TYR A 170 -9.87 -6.26 -6.32
N PHE A 171 -8.67 -6.81 -6.28
CA PHE A 171 -7.67 -6.62 -7.33
C PHE A 171 -8.11 -7.24 -8.66
N SER A 172 -8.92 -8.31 -8.66
CA SER A 172 -9.45 -8.91 -9.89
C SER A 172 -10.39 -7.97 -10.68
N LEU A 173 -11.05 -7.04 -10.00
CA LEU A 173 -12.05 -6.12 -10.58
C LEU A 173 -11.61 -4.65 -10.55
N GLY A 174 -10.55 -4.32 -9.81
CA GLY A 174 -10.07 -2.95 -9.63
C GLY A 174 -11.09 -2.09 -8.88
N ASN A 175 -11.60 -2.56 -7.74
CA ASN A 175 -12.66 -1.89 -7.00
C ASN A 175 -12.57 -2.05 -5.48
N VAL A 176 -13.21 -1.11 -4.78
CA VAL A 176 -13.44 -1.10 -3.33
C VAL A 176 -14.92 -1.34 -3.09
N ARG A 177 -15.26 -2.31 -2.23
CA ARG A 177 -16.66 -2.61 -1.90
C ARG A 177 -16.86 -3.14 -0.49
N TRP A 178 -18.00 -2.81 0.12
CA TRP A 178 -18.45 -3.41 1.38
C TRP A 178 -19.44 -4.56 1.12
N ARG A 179 -19.20 -5.74 1.69
CA ARG A 179 -20.16 -6.88 1.78
C ARG A 179 -19.68 -7.91 2.81
N TYR A 180 -20.59 -8.67 3.40
CA TYR A 180 -20.25 -9.88 4.15
C TYR A 180 -20.02 -11.05 3.18
N LYS A 181 -18.78 -11.49 3.00
CA LYS A 181 -18.36 -12.63 2.16
C LYS A 181 -17.10 -13.26 2.77
N ASN A 182 -16.31 -14.00 1.98
CA ASN A 182 -14.94 -14.40 2.32
C ASN A 182 -13.92 -13.62 1.46
N ARG A 183 -12.76 -13.28 2.03
CA ARG A 183 -11.62 -12.68 1.32
C ARG A 183 -10.32 -13.21 1.89
N TYR A 184 -9.24 -12.98 1.15
CA TYR A 184 -7.89 -13.24 1.64
C TYR A 184 -7.46 -12.19 2.66
N VAL A 185 -6.34 -12.50 3.31
CA VAL A 185 -5.68 -11.63 4.28
C VAL A 185 -4.34 -11.22 3.70
N ARG A 186 -4.05 -9.92 3.65
CA ARG A 186 -2.70 -9.40 3.44
C ARG A 186 -2.42 -8.37 4.51
N PRO A 187 -1.69 -8.73 5.58
CA PRO A 187 -1.43 -7.80 6.65
C PRO A 187 -0.44 -6.72 6.26
N VAL A 188 -0.57 -5.61 6.97
CA VAL A 188 0.30 -4.45 6.90
C VAL A 188 0.76 -4.08 8.31
N ARG A 189 1.90 -3.39 8.39
CA ARG A 189 2.38 -2.68 9.58
C ARG A 189 2.99 -1.35 9.15
N SER A 190 3.06 -0.42 10.10
CA SER A 190 3.70 0.88 9.86
C SER A 190 5.20 0.81 10.18
N LEU A 191 6.01 1.50 9.38
CA LEU A 191 7.43 1.71 9.65
C LEU A 191 7.58 3.02 10.41
N ASN A 192 7.87 2.91 11.70
CA ASN A 192 8.23 4.03 12.56
C ASN A 192 9.41 4.82 11.98
#